data_AF-A0A0B2AEE4-F1
#
_entry.id   AF-A0A0B2AEE4-F1
#
_cell.length_a   1.000
_cell.length_b   1.000
_cell.length_c   1.000
_cell.angle_alpha   90.00
_cell.angle_beta   90.00
_cell.angle_gamma   90.00
#
_symmetry.space_group_name_H-M   'P 1'
#
loop_
_entity.id
_entity.type
_entity.pdbx_description
1 polymer ?
#
loop_
_entity_poly.entity_id
_entity_poly.type
_entity_poly.pdbx_seq_one_letter_code
_entity_poly.pdbx_strand_id
1 'polypeptide(L)' 'MPPTQRPADVLRSLPLGTRVVVRYRIEGGYTDALGDLTELDGVAAVIATRRGVTKVPLAVVVAAKAVPPPPALRRPRHEA' A
#
# COMPACT_ATOMS: atom_id res chain seq x y z
N MET A 1 26.10 -3.22 5.02
CA MET A 1 25.08 -2.81 4.03
C MET A 1 23.73 -2.92 4.71
N PRO A 2 22.88 -1.89 4.77
CA PRO A 2 21.51 -2.10 5.22
C PRO A 2 20.84 -3.09 4.25
N PRO A 3 20.01 -4.04 4.72
CA PRO A 3 19.21 -4.82 3.80
C PRO A 3 18.32 -3.84 3.06
N THR A 4 18.57 -3.64 1.77
CA THR A 4 17.63 -2.97 0.88
C THR A 4 16.42 -3.88 0.76
N GLN A 5 15.54 -3.81 1.76
CA GLN A 5 14.33 -4.63 1.81
C GLN A 5 13.60 -4.40 0.50
N ARG A 6 13.47 -5.46 -0.31
CA ARG A 6 12.81 -5.31 -1.60
C ARG A 6 11.37 -4.91 -1.29
N PRO A 7 10.77 -4.01 -2.07
CA PRO A 7 9.39 -3.58 -1.85
C PRO A 7 8.41 -4.78 -1.79
N ALA A 8 8.68 -5.82 -2.58
CA ALA A 8 7.94 -7.07 -2.57
C ALA A 8 8.01 -7.80 -1.21
N ASP A 9 9.14 -7.77 -0.51
CA ASP A 9 9.29 -8.42 0.80
C ASP A 9 8.50 -7.68 1.89
N VAL A 10 8.38 -6.35 1.77
CA VAL A 10 7.48 -5.57 2.64
C VAL A 10 6.04 -6.02 2.42
N LEU A 11 5.57 -6.08 1.16
CA LEU A 11 4.21 -6.51 0.87
C LEU A 11 3.92 -7.92 1.37
N ARG A 12 4.86 -8.86 1.21
CA ARG A 12 4.73 -10.24 1.69
C ARG A 12 4.68 -10.37 3.20
N SER A 13 5.28 -9.43 3.92
CA SER A 13 5.24 -9.41 5.38
C SER A 13 3.92 -8.87 5.94
N LEU A 14 3.08 -8.24 5.11
CA LEU A 14 1.85 -7.61 5.54
C LEU A 14 0.65 -8.54 5.31
N PRO A 15 -0.30 -8.63 6.26
CA PRO A 15 -1.51 -9.40 6.06
C PRO A 15 -2.40 -8.75 5.01
N LEU A 16 -3.15 -9.59 4.29
CA LEU A 16 -4.21 -9.11 3.40
C LEU A 16 -5.26 -8.33 4.20
N GLY A 17 -5.84 -7.29 3.61
CA GLY A 17 -6.68 -6.30 4.27
C GLY A 17 -5.91 -5.15 4.93
N THR A 18 -4.57 -5.18 4.92
CA THR A 18 -3.78 -4.05 5.44
C THR A 18 -3.80 -2.88 4.48
N ARG A 19 -4.00 -1.67 5.02
CA ARG A 19 -3.85 -0.44 4.26
C ARG A 19 -2.38 -0.20 3.91
N VAL A 20 -2.07 -0.18 2.63
CA VAL A 20 -0.71 -0.01 2.10
C VAL A 20 -0.66 1.10 1.07
N VAL A 21 0.52 1.72 0.95
CA VAL A 21 0.86 2.57 -0.19
C VAL A 21 1.93 1.86 -1.01
N VAL A 22 1.67 1.72 -2.30
CA VAL A 22 2.56 1.08 -3.27
C VAL A 22 2.90 2.09 -4.33
N ARG A 23 4.15 2.53 -4.38
CA ARG A 23 4.68 3.36 -5.45
C ARG A 23 5.23 2.46 -6.55
N TYR A 24 4.71 2.60 -7.75
CA TYR A 24 5.14 1.85 -8.92
C TYR A 24 5.44 2.77 -10.10
N ARG A 25 6.26 2.26 -11.01
CA ARG A 25 6.68 2.97 -12.20
C ARG A 25 5.63 2.84 -13.30
N ILE A 26 5.39 3.94 -14.01
CA ILE A 26 4.51 4.03 -15.18
C ILE A 26 5.27 4.68 -16.34
N GLU A 27 4.69 4.66 -17.54
CA GLU A 27 5.26 5.38 -18.68
C GLU A 27 5.33 6.88 -18.35
N GLY A 28 6.54 7.44 -18.35
CA GLY A 28 6.78 8.85 -18.05
C GLY A 28 6.87 9.23 -16.58
N GLY A 29 6.79 8.30 -15.62
CA GLY A 29 6.95 8.67 -14.20
C GLY A 29 6.69 7.58 -13.17
N TYR A 30 6.24 8.02 -12.00
CA TYR A 30 5.88 7.17 -10.87
C TYR A 30 4.49 7.54 -10.39
N THR A 31 3.72 6.55 -9.97
CA THR A 31 2.42 6.75 -9.36
C THR A 31 2.29 5.90 -8.11
N ASP A 32 1.36 6.26 -7.24
CA ASP A 32 1.09 5.57 -5.99
C ASP A 32 -0.33 5.01 -5.96
N ALA A 33 -0.44 3.74 -5.56
CA ALA A 33 -1.68 3.08 -5.20
C ALA A 33 -1.79 3.04 -3.67
N LEU A 34 -2.73 3.81 -3.13
CA LEU A 34 -3.10 3.78 -1.71
C LEU A 34 -4.44 3.05 -1.56
N GLY A 35 -4.44 1.97 -0.79
CA GLY A 35 -5.63 1.18 -0.55
C GLY A 35 -5.35 -0.05 0.30
N ASP A 36 -6.27 -0.98 0.33
CA ASP A 36 -6.15 -2.21 1.12
C ASP A 36 -5.56 -3.32 0.25
N LEU A 37 -4.56 -4.02 0.75
CA LEU A 37 -3.92 -5.14 0.05
C LEU A 37 -4.87 -6.33 0.03
N THR A 38 -5.57 -6.60 -1.08
CA THR A 38 -6.57 -7.67 -1.15
C THR A 38 -5.99 -9.01 -1.59
N GLU A 39 -4.97 -8.96 -2.44
CA GLU A 39 -4.30 -10.15 -2.95
C GLU A 39 -2.82 -9.83 -3.20
N LEU A 40 -1.97 -10.83 -2.97
CA LEU A 40 -0.54 -10.71 -3.20
C LEU A 40 0.00 -12.04 -3.73
N ASP A 41 0.50 -12.01 -4.95
CA ASP A 41 1.13 -13.14 -5.61
C ASP A 41 2.66 -13.00 -5.63
N GLY A 42 3.33 -14.04 -6.14
CA GLY A 42 4.77 -14.00 -6.40
C GLY A 42 5.20 -12.93 -7.42
N VAL A 43 4.28 -12.45 -8.27
CA VAL A 43 4.57 -11.55 -9.40
C VAL A 43 3.84 -10.21 -9.36
N ALA A 44 2.72 -10.10 -8.63
CA ALA A 44 1.89 -8.90 -8.59
C ALA A 44 1.21 -8.73 -7.23
N ALA A 45 0.89 -7.48 -6.88
CA ALA A 45 0.07 -7.13 -5.73
C ALA A 45 -1.23 -6.49 -6.20
N VAL A 46 -2.35 -6.83 -5.57
CA VAL A 46 -3.67 -6.27 -5.86
C VAL A 46 -4.09 -5.39 -4.70
N ILE A 47 -4.33 -4.12 -5.00
CA ILE A 47 -4.71 -3.10 -4.02
C ILE A 47 -6.14 -2.64 -4.32
N ALA A 48 -7.06 -2.83 -3.38
CA ALA A 48 -8.39 -2.23 -3.43
C ALA A 48 -8.27 -0.75 -3.03
N THR A 49 -8.32 0.13 -4.03
CA THR A 49 -8.34 1.58 -3.82
C THR A 49 -9.77 2.10 -3.81
N ARG A 50 -9.98 3.34 -3.36
CA ARG A 50 -11.31 3.98 -3.38
C ARG A 50 -11.91 4.14 -4.78
N ARG A 51 -11.09 4.10 -5.85
CA ARG A 51 -11.54 4.21 -7.25
C ARG A 51 -11.74 2.86 -7.93
N GLY A 52 -11.36 1.76 -7.28
CA GLY A 52 -11.39 0.42 -7.85
C GLY A 52 -10.14 -0.39 -7.50
N VAL A 53 -10.14 -1.63 -7.96
CA VAL A 53 -9.04 -2.58 -7.73
C VAL A 53 -7.90 -2.31 -8.70
N THR A 54 -6.68 -2.14 -8.19
CA THR A 54 -5.47 -1.87 -8.96
C THR A 54 -4.50 -3.03 -8.82
N LYS A 55 -4.17 -3.70 -9.92
CA LYS A 55 -3.15 -4.75 -9.98
C LYS A 55 -1.81 -4.16 -10.37
N VAL A 56 -0.82 -4.26 -9.49
CA VAL A 56 0.52 -3.69 -9.65
C VAL A 56 1.55 -4.82 -9.75
N PRO A 57 2.27 -4.96 -10.88
CA PRO A 57 3.35 -5.94 -10.99
C PRO A 57 4.51 -5.60 -10.04
N LEU A 58 4.99 -6.59 -9.27
CA LEU A 58 6.09 -6.39 -8.31
C LEU A 58 7.38 -5.93 -8.98
N ALA A 59 7.57 -6.25 -10.27
CA ALA A 59 8.72 -5.83 -11.07
C ALA A 59 8.81 -4.31 -11.28
N VAL A 60 7.68 -3.59 -11.24
CA VAL A 60 7.64 -2.13 -11.39
C VAL A 60 7.45 -1.40 -10.07
N VAL A 61 7.30 -2.13 -8.96
CA VAL A 61 7.18 -1.54 -7.62
C VAL A 61 8.54 -1.00 -7.19
N VAL A 62 8.56 0.29 -6.88
CA VAL A 62 9.77 1.00 -6.45
C VAL A 62 9.81 1.14 -4.93
N ALA A 63 8.64 1.32 -4.30
CA ALA A 63 8.52 1.37 -2.85
C ALA A 63 7.16 0.87 -2.39
N ALA A 64 7.13 0.18 -1.25
CA ALA A 64 5.90 -0.21 -0.58
C ALA A 64 6.04 0.09 0.92
N LYS A 65 4.95 0.57 1.53
CA LYS A 65 4.90 0.85 2.97
C LYS A 65 3.50 0.58 3.52
N ALA A 66 3.44 -0.02 4.71
CA ALA A 66 2.21 -0.10 5.48
C ALA A 66 1.80 1.29 6.00
N VAL A 67 0.55 1.66 5.75
CA VAL A 67 -0.02 2.93 6.21
C VAL A 67 -0.84 2.63 7.47
N PRO A 68 -0.52 3.26 8.62
CA PRO A 68 -1.34 3.11 9.81
C PRO A 68 -2.78 3.56 9.54
N PRO A 69 -3.79 2.92 10.17
CA PRO A 69 -5.15 3.43 10.10
C PRO A 69 -5.19 4.88 10.60
N PRO A 70 -6.11 5.72 10.08
CA PRO A 70 -6.24 7.10 10.53
C PRO A 70 -6.45 7.11 12.06
N PRO A 71 -5.80 8.03 12.78
CA PRO A 71 -5.98 8.15 14.23
C PRO A 71 -7.47 8.29 14.58
N ALA A 72 -7.90 7.66 15.67
CA ALA A 72 -9.27 7.80 16.14
C ALA A 72 -9.62 9.29 16.30
N LEU A 73 -10.74 9.70 15.70
CA LEU A 73 -11.23 11.08 15.78
C LEU A 73 -11.40 11.46 17.25
N ARG A 74 -10.74 12.55 17.68
CA ARG A 74 -11.01 13.15 18.99
C ARG A 74 -12.49 13.52 19.01
N ARG A 75 -13.25 12.98 19.98
CA ARG A 75 -14.67 13.30 20.14
C ARG A 75 -14.84 14.82 20.22
N PRO A 76 -15.84 15.42 19.53
CA PRO A 76 -16.17 16.81 19.74
C PRO A 76 -16.52 16.99 21.22
N ARG A 77 -15.92 18.00 21.86
CA ARG A 77 -16.30 18.42 23.20
C ARG A 77 -17.73 18.96 23.09
N HIS A 78 -18.70 18.17 23.54
CA HIS A 78 -20.05 18.66 23.75
C HIS A 78 -19.97 19.59 24.96
N GLU A 79 -20.01 20.90 24.71
CA GLU A 79 -20.21 21.89 25.77
C GLU A 79 -21.72 22.01 26.02
N ALA A 80 -22.08 22.01 27.30
CA ALA A 80 -23.44 22.07 27.82
C ALA A 80 -23.86 23.52 28.06
#